data_AF-A0A957F367-F1
#
_entry.id   AF-A0A957F367-F1
#
_cell.length_a   1.000
_cell.length_b   1.000
_cell.length_c   1.000
_cell.angle_alpha   90.00
_cell.angle_beta   90.00
_cell.angle_gamma   90.00
#
_symmetry.space_group_name_H-M   'P 1'
#
loop_
_entity.id
_entity.type
_entity.pdbx_description
1 polymer ?
#
loop_
_entity_poly.entity_id
_entity_poly.type
_entity_poly.pdbx_seq_one_letter_code
_entity_poly.pdbx_strand_id
1 'polypeptide(L)'
;PMGGRLLRRRLSQPLLDVAAINQRLDSVQALVDDTPLRLELRELLRDIGDLERWTNRVAQPGVALPRDLIGIRNVLRALPEILGLLRIEESSLDAPALAAPSDQSPNLPISQSPQSSIFTPQSFPRCTDILSLLDAAIADEPPATLNTPGVIREGFDEELDGLVVKSRGAKDWIANLQQTERERLDIKSLKVGYNKVFGYYIEVTRTHGDKV
;
A
#
# COMPACT_ATOMS: atom_id res chain seq x y z
N PRO A 1 8.44 15.13 -3.73
CA PRO A 1 8.80 14.10 -4.75
C PRO A 1 8.03 14.28 -6.08
N MET A 2 6.73 13.98 -6.13
CA MET A 2 5.90 14.13 -7.34
C MET A 2 5.62 15.59 -7.72
N GLY A 3 5.20 16.43 -6.76
CA GLY A 3 4.96 17.87 -7.01
C GLY A 3 6.21 18.62 -7.48
N GLY A 4 7.38 18.28 -6.92
CA GLY A 4 8.67 18.84 -7.36
C GLY A 4 9.03 18.45 -8.79
N ARG A 5 8.77 17.21 -9.20
CA ARG A 5 8.95 16.78 -10.60
C ARG A 5 8.00 17.53 -11.54
N LEU A 6 6.73 17.67 -11.14
CA LEU A 6 5.74 18.42 -11.92
C LEU A 6 6.15 19.88 -12.12
N LEU A 7 6.60 20.55 -11.06
CA LEU A 7 7.06 21.94 -11.13
C LEU A 7 8.28 22.07 -12.06
N ARG A 8 9.29 21.20 -11.89
CA ARG A 8 10.48 21.18 -12.75
C ARG A 8 10.10 21.01 -14.22
N ARG A 9 9.19 20.07 -14.53
CA ARG A 9 8.68 19.84 -15.88
C ARG A 9 8.02 21.10 -16.45
N ARG A 10 7.15 21.75 -15.68
CA ARG A 10 6.46 22.98 -16.11
C ARG A 10 7.42 24.13 -16.38
N LEU A 11 8.51 24.26 -15.62
CA LEU A 11 9.54 25.28 -15.85
C LEU A 11 10.34 25.00 -17.14
N SER A 12 10.65 23.72 -17.41
CA SER A 12 11.35 23.33 -18.64
C SER A 12 10.47 23.33 -19.90
N GLN A 13 9.15 23.27 -19.73
CA GLN A 13 8.16 23.14 -20.81
C GLN A 13 7.01 24.12 -20.57
N PRO A 14 7.21 25.41 -20.85
CA PRO A 14 6.18 26.43 -20.66
C PRO A 14 4.99 26.19 -21.60
N LEU A 15 3.81 26.59 -21.14
CA LEU A 15 2.61 26.55 -21.96
C LEU A 15 2.62 27.68 -22.99
N LEU A 16 1.99 27.45 -24.14
CA LEU A 16 1.73 28.46 -25.17
C LEU A 16 0.25 28.86 -25.22
N ASP A 17 -0.63 28.10 -24.57
CA ASP A 17 -2.06 28.37 -24.49
C ASP A 17 -2.36 29.33 -23.34
N VAL A 18 -2.88 30.51 -23.69
CA VAL A 18 -3.28 31.56 -22.75
C VAL A 18 -4.39 31.09 -21.81
N ALA A 19 -5.34 30.29 -22.30
CA ALA A 19 -6.44 29.81 -21.46
C ALA A 19 -5.91 28.89 -20.34
N ALA A 20 -5.06 27.92 -20.70
CA ALA A 20 -4.41 27.04 -19.73
C ALA A 20 -3.43 27.77 -18.78
N ILE A 21 -2.81 28.87 -19.22
CA ILE A 21 -2.01 29.74 -18.34
C ILE A 21 -2.90 30.44 -17.32
N ASN A 22 -3.96 31.09 -17.77
CA ASN A 22 -4.89 31.82 -16.89
C ASN A 22 -5.53 30.89 -15.87
N GLN A 23 -5.97 29.69 -16.27
CA GLN A 23 -6.50 28.69 -15.35
C GLN A 23 -5.51 28.32 -14.23
N ARG A 24 -4.21 28.23 -14.53
CA ARG A 24 -3.18 27.99 -13.50
C ARG A 24 -3.00 29.19 -12.59
N LEU A 25 -3.05 30.41 -13.12
CA LEU A 25 -2.97 31.63 -12.33
C LEU A 25 -4.17 31.76 -11.40
N ASP A 26 -5.38 31.45 -11.86
CA ASP A 26 -6.59 31.45 -11.05
C ASP A 26 -6.49 30.46 -9.88
N SER A 27 -5.99 29.23 -10.14
CA SER A 27 -5.74 28.23 -9.09
C SER A 27 -4.72 28.72 -8.05
N VAL A 28 -3.66 29.40 -8.49
CA VAL A 28 -2.66 29.98 -7.57
C VAL A 28 -3.27 31.11 -6.77
N GLN A 29 -4.00 32.02 -7.43
CA GLN A 29 -4.64 33.18 -6.80
C GLN A 29 -5.60 32.75 -5.70
N ALA A 30 -6.46 31.75 -5.96
CA ALA A 30 -7.38 31.21 -4.95
C ALA A 30 -6.67 30.70 -3.69
N LEU A 31 -5.53 30.00 -3.85
CA LEU A 31 -4.73 29.55 -2.71
C LEU A 31 -3.93 30.68 -2.06
N VAL A 32 -3.61 31.76 -2.78
CA VAL A 32 -2.95 32.94 -2.22
C VAL A 32 -3.92 33.71 -1.33
N ASP A 33 -5.15 33.90 -1.80
CA ASP A 33 -6.20 34.63 -1.10
C ASP A 33 -6.68 33.91 0.16
N ASP A 34 -6.78 32.57 0.13
CA ASP A 34 -7.15 31.75 1.28
C ASP A 34 -5.92 31.14 1.98
N THR A 35 -5.32 31.92 2.87
CA THR A 35 -4.15 31.48 3.65
C THR A 35 -4.44 30.29 4.58
N PRO A 36 -5.54 30.25 5.35
CA PRO A 36 -5.92 29.08 6.13
C PRO A 36 -6.00 27.79 5.31
N LEU A 37 -6.77 27.81 4.20
CA LEU A 37 -6.89 26.66 3.30
C LEU A 37 -5.52 26.20 2.77
N ARG A 38 -4.67 27.15 2.37
CA ARG A 38 -3.33 26.85 1.87
C ARG A 38 -2.45 26.17 2.91
N LEU A 39 -2.54 26.56 4.18
CA LEU A 39 -1.76 25.93 5.25
C LEU A 39 -2.27 24.52 5.54
N GLU A 40 -3.58 24.35 5.67
CA GLU A 40 -4.21 23.06 5.93
C GLU A 40 -3.93 22.05 4.81
N LEU A 41 -4.10 22.46 3.55
CA LEU A 41 -3.77 21.66 2.38
C LEU A 41 -2.28 21.28 2.35
N ARG A 42 -1.38 22.18 2.75
CA ARG A 42 0.06 21.88 2.79
C ARG A 42 0.42 20.84 3.84
N GLU A 43 -0.25 20.85 4.99
CA GLU A 43 -0.03 19.85 6.02
C GLU A 43 -0.56 18.49 5.57
N LEU A 44 -1.77 18.41 5.03
CA LEU A 44 -2.31 17.14 4.50
C LEU A 44 -1.45 16.59 3.34
N LEU A 45 -1.03 17.45 2.41
CA LEU A 45 -0.18 17.03 1.29
C LEU A 45 1.26 16.69 1.70
N ARG A 46 1.73 17.10 2.89
CA ARG A 46 3.09 16.79 3.37
C ARG A 46 3.26 15.30 3.63
N ASP A 47 2.24 14.68 4.20
CA ASP A 47 2.26 13.26 4.58
C ASP A 47 1.91 12.33 3.41
N ILE A 48 1.44 12.91 2.30
CA ILE A 48 1.24 12.20 1.04
C ILE A 48 2.60 11.93 0.42
N GLY A 49 2.97 10.66 0.37
CA GLY A 49 4.19 10.20 -0.28
C GLY A 49 4.16 10.30 -1.80
N ASP A 50 5.01 9.51 -2.46
CA ASP A 50 5.16 9.54 -3.91
C ASP A 50 4.23 8.51 -4.59
N LEU A 51 2.93 8.83 -4.63
CA LEU A 51 1.90 7.95 -5.18
C LEU A 51 2.23 7.51 -6.61
N GLU A 52 2.72 8.42 -7.46
CA GLU A 52 3.12 8.13 -8.85
C GLU A 52 4.16 7.00 -8.92
N ARG A 53 5.12 6.95 -7.99
CA ARG A 53 6.11 5.87 -7.95
C ARG A 53 5.56 4.57 -7.36
N TRP A 54 4.57 4.66 -6.49
CA TRP A 54 3.94 3.49 -5.89
C TRP A 54 3.05 2.78 -6.90
N THR A 55 2.19 3.53 -7.59
CA THR A 55 1.31 2.98 -8.65
C THR A 55 2.12 2.36 -9.79
N ASN A 56 3.19 3.02 -10.24
CA ASN A 56 4.07 2.47 -11.28
C ASN A 56 4.74 1.15 -10.88
N ARG A 57 5.07 0.96 -9.60
CA ARG A 57 5.64 -0.30 -9.11
C ARG A 57 4.59 -1.38 -8.93
N VAL A 58 3.37 -1.03 -8.51
CA VAL A 58 2.24 -1.97 -8.43
C VAL A 58 1.82 -2.47 -9.80
N ALA A 59 1.87 -1.61 -10.83
CA ALA A 59 1.58 -2.00 -12.20
C ALA A 59 2.62 -2.98 -12.80
N GLN A 60 3.80 -3.10 -12.17
CA GLN A 60 4.86 -4.00 -12.62
C GLN A 60 4.86 -5.30 -11.79
N PRO A 61 4.73 -6.47 -12.42
CA PRO A 61 4.73 -7.75 -11.69
C PRO A 61 5.99 -7.93 -10.84
N GLY A 62 5.80 -8.18 -9.53
CA GLY A 62 6.88 -8.52 -8.61
C GLY A 62 7.79 -7.36 -8.16
N VAL A 63 7.45 -6.11 -8.48
CA VAL A 63 8.29 -4.94 -8.11
C VAL A 63 7.77 -4.22 -6.85
N ALA A 64 6.47 -4.24 -6.60
CA ALA A 64 5.87 -3.59 -5.44
C ALA A 64 6.28 -4.25 -4.12
N LEU A 65 6.56 -3.41 -3.13
CA LEU A 65 6.86 -3.81 -1.76
C LEU A 65 5.67 -3.54 -0.83
N PRO A 66 5.59 -4.20 0.34
CA PRO A 66 4.53 -3.97 1.32
C PRO A 66 4.37 -2.49 1.70
N ARG A 67 5.49 -1.78 1.89
CA ARG A 67 5.49 -0.33 2.20
C ARG A 67 4.78 0.51 1.15
N ASP A 68 4.80 0.08 -0.10
CA ASP A 68 4.19 0.81 -1.21
C ASP A 68 2.68 0.70 -1.14
N LEU A 69 2.17 -0.49 -0.79
CA LEU A 69 0.76 -0.76 -0.56
C LEU A 69 0.22 0.00 0.66
N ILE A 70 0.98 0.06 1.76
CA ILE A 70 0.63 0.92 2.91
C ILE A 70 0.58 2.38 2.49
N GLY A 71 1.58 2.82 1.71
CA GLY A 71 1.63 4.19 1.21
C GLY A 71 0.38 4.54 0.43
N ILE A 72 -0.03 3.67 -0.51
CA ILE A 72 -1.26 3.84 -1.28
C ILE A 72 -2.49 3.86 -0.35
N ARG A 73 -2.59 2.91 0.60
CA ARG A 73 -3.68 2.87 1.59
C ARG A 73 -3.81 4.19 2.36
N ASN A 74 -2.70 4.73 2.86
CA ASN A 74 -2.70 5.98 3.61
C ASN A 74 -3.13 7.17 2.74
N VAL A 75 -2.70 7.21 1.48
CA VAL A 75 -3.13 8.25 0.53
C VAL A 75 -4.63 8.16 0.27
N LEU A 76 -5.16 6.94 0.04
CA LEU A 76 -6.59 6.72 -0.19
C LEU A 76 -7.44 7.09 1.05
N ARG A 77 -6.93 6.86 2.27
CA ARG A 77 -7.61 7.30 3.51
C ARG A 77 -7.63 8.83 3.67
N ALA A 78 -6.58 9.53 3.27
CA ALA A 78 -6.49 10.98 3.35
C ALA A 78 -7.26 11.71 2.24
N LEU A 79 -7.57 11.01 1.14
CA LEU A 79 -8.16 11.60 -0.07
C LEU A 79 -9.51 12.30 0.19
N PRO A 80 -10.49 11.74 0.94
CA PRO A 80 -11.78 12.39 1.17
C PRO A 80 -11.65 13.74 1.87
N GLU A 81 -10.75 13.85 2.85
CA GLU A 81 -10.49 15.08 3.58
C GLU A 81 -9.93 16.18 2.66
N ILE A 82 -8.98 15.83 1.80
CA ILE A 82 -8.38 16.74 0.83
C ILE A 82 -9.42 17.23 -0.19
N LEU A 83 -10.27 16.33 -0.70
CA LEU A 83 -11.33 16.69 -1.63
C LEU A 83 -12.38 17.60 -0.97
N GLY A 84 -12.72 17.33 0.29
CA GLY A 84 -13.62 18.16 1.10
C GLY A 84 -13.11 19.59 1.24
N LEU A 85 -11.81 19.78 1.51
CA LEU A 85 -11.20 21.11 1.60
C LEU A 85 -11.19 21.86 0.27
N LEU A 86 -10.93 21.15 -0.83
CA LEU A 86 -10.88 21.75 -2.17
C LEU A 86 -12.25 22.00 -2.78
N ARG A 87 -13.33 21.59 -2.09
CA ARG A 87 -14.73 21.65 -2.59
C ARG A 87 -14.86 21.05 -3.99
N ILE A 88 -14.09 20.00 -4.26
CA ILE A 88 -14.17 19.27 -5.52
C ILE A 88 -15.34 18.30 -5.37
N GLU A 89 -16.38 18.49 -6.17
CA GLU A 89 -17.53 17.58 -6.19
C GLU A 89 -17.07 16.17 -6.56
N GLU A 90 -17.51 15.19 -5.78
CA GLU A 90 -17.14 13.81 -5.94
C GLU A 90 -17.93 13.19 -7.09
N SER A 91 -17.21 12.63 -8.05
CA SER A 91 -17.83 11.89 -9.15
C SER A 91 -18.12 10.46 -8.71
N SER A 92 -19.38 10.05 -8.80
CA SER A 92 -19.86 8.71 -8.46
C SER A 92 -19.51 7.67 -9.54
N LEU A 93 -18.24 7.58 -9.95
CA LEU A 93 -17.76 6.50 -10.82
C LEU A 93 -17.25 5.32 -9.97
N ASP A 94 -18.14 4.79 -9.14
CA ASP A 94 -18.00 3.45 -8.56
C ASP A 94 -18.54 2.44 -9.58
N ALA A 95 -17.80 2.23 -10.66
CA ALA A 95 -18.06 1.14 -11.60
C ALA A 95 -16.74 0.42 -11.92
N PRO A 96 -16.68 -0.92 -11.82
CA PRO A 96 -15.49 -1.67 -12.17
C PRO A 96 -15.19 -1.46 -13.66
N ALA A 97 -14.00 -0.94 -13.96
CA ALA A 97 -13.50 -0.78 -15.31
C ALA A 97 -13.20 -2.16 -15.94
N LEU A 98 -14.25 -2.91 -16.31
CA LEU A 98 -14.19 -4.14 -17.09
C LEU A 98 -15.35 -4.30 -18.11
N ALA A 99 -16.11 -3.23 -18.41
CA ALA A 99 -17.14 -3.30 -19.46
C ALA A 99 -16.73 -2.52 -20.72
N ALA A 100 -16.76 -3.22 -21.85
CA ALA A 100 -16.49 -2.78 -23.20
C ALA A 100 -17.29 -1.53 -23.64
N PRO A 101 -16.86 -0.79 -24.69
CA PRO A 101 -17.49 0.45 -25.09
C PRO A 101 -18.81 0.17 -25.82
N SER A 102 -19.92 0.64 -25.27
CA SER A 102 -21.17 0.81 -26.01
C SER A 102 -21.48 2.30 -26.13
N ASP A 103 -21.45 2.76 -27.37
CA ASP A 103 -21.98 4.02 -27.86
C ASP A 103 -23.36 4.31 -27.27
N GLN A 104 -23.51 5.47 -26.60
CA GLN A 104 -24.64 6.40 -26.76
C GLN A 104 -24.53 7.55 -25.76
N SER A 105 -24.34 8.76 -26.30
CA SER A 105 -24.68 10.01 -25.60
C SER A 105 -26.19 10.07 -25.37
N PRO A 106 -26.63 10.64 -24.24
CA PRO A 106 -27.52 11.79 -24.39
C PRO A 106 -27.21 12.94 -23.43
N ASN A 107 -27.33 14.15 -23.98
CA ASN A 107 -27.35 15.45 -23.30
C ASN A 107 -28.18 15.44 -22.00
N LEU A 108 -27.63 16.02 -20.94
CA LEU A 108 -28.41 16.60 -19.83
C LEU A 108 -28.16 18.11 -19.74
N PRO A 109 -29.18 18.90 -19.35
CA PRO A 109 -29.15 20.36 -19.39
C PRO A 109 -28.30 20.95 -18.26
N ILE A 110 -27.52 21.98 -18.60
CA ILE A 110 -26.69 22.76 -17.66
C ILE A 110 -27.62 23.68 -16.85
N SER A 111 -28.01 23.26 -15.65
CA SER A 111 -28.56 24.18 -14.64
C SER A 111 -27.40 24.86 -13.93
N GLN A 112 -27.25 26.15 -14.20
CA GLN A 112 -26.21 27.01 -13.64
C GLN A 112 -26.48 27.24 -12.14
N SER A 113 -25.69 26.59 -11.29
CA SER A 113 -25.44 27.06 -9.92
C SER A 113 -24.01 27.63 -9.86
N PRO A 114 -23.80 28.83 -9.29
CA PRO A 114 -22.50 29.49 -9.30
C PRO A 114 -21.64 29.00 -8.13
N GLN A 115 -21.07 27.81 -8.27
CA GLN A 115 -19.95 27.37 -7.42
C GLN A 115 -18.91 26.68 -8.30
N SER A 116 -18.30 27.46 -9.20
CA SER A 116 -17.21 27.00 -10.04
C SER A 116 -16.03 26.57 -9.17
N SER A 117 -15.84 25.26 -9.03
CA SER A 117 -14.62 24.68 -8.46
C SER A 117 -13.41 25.29 -9.19
N ILE A 118 -12.58 26.05 -8.46
CA ILE A 118 -11.42 26.77 -9.02
C ILE A 118 -10.32 25.79 -9.45
N PHE A 119 -10.35 24.58 -8.87
CA PHE A 119 -9.59 23.44 -9.32
C PHE A 119 -10.36 22.79 -10.47
N THR A 120 -9.71 22.68 -11.63
CA THR A 120 -10.27 21.97 -12.80
C THR A 120 -10.85 20.64 -12.33
N PRO A 121 -12.14 20.34 -12.56
CA PRO A 121 -12.75 19.11 -12.10
C PRO A 121 -12.23 17.96 -12.95
N GLN A 122 -11.05 17.45 -12.62
CA GLN A 122 -10.77 16.05 -12.88
C GLN A 122 -11.49 15.31 -11.77
N SER A 123 -12.64 14.72 -12.14
CA SER A 123 -13.34 13.73 -11.33
C SER A 123 -12.32 12.80 -10.68
N PHE A 124 -12.16 12.88 -9.36
CA PHE A 124 -11.29 11.98 -8.61
C PHE A 124 -12.07 10.71 -8.28
N PRO A 125 -11.66 9.52 -8.77
CA PRO A 125 -12.28 8.28 -8.35
C PRO A 125 -11.97 8.04 -6.86
N ARG A 126 -12.97 7.61 -6.09
CA ARG A 126 -12.80 7.36 -4.65
C ARG A 126 -12.03 6.07 -4.35
N CYS A 127 -11.98 5.13 -5.30
CA CYS A 127 -11.27 3.85 -5.15
C CYS A 127 -11.58 3.14 -3.82
N THR A 128 -12.85 3.17 -3.40
CA THR A 128 -13.32 2.63 -2.11
C THR A 128 -13.15 1.12 -2.03
N ASP A 129 -13.28 0.44 -3.17
CA ASP A 129 -13.00 -0.97 -3.40
C ASP A 129 -11.53 -1.30 -3.11
N ILE A 130 -10.60 -0.52 -3.67
CA ILE A 130 -9.16 -0.70 -3.47
C ILE A 130 -8.79 -0.42 -2.01
N LEU A 131 -9.34 0.64 -1.42
CA LEU A 131 -9.09 0.95 -0.01
C LEU A 131 -9.58 -0.20 0.89
N SER A 132 -10.79 -0.71 0.65
CA SER A 132 -11.36 -1.82 1.42
C SER A 132 -10.52 -3.09 1.27
N LEU A 133 -10.01 -3.39 0.07
CA LEU A 133 -9.13 -4.51 -0.18
C LEU A 133 -7.79 -4.37 0.56
N LEU A 134 -7.14 -3.21 0.46
CA LEU A 134 -5.87 -2.93 1.15
C LEU A 134 -6.04 -2.93 2.66
N ASP A 135 -7.19 -2.44 3.13
CA ASP A 135 -7.55 -2.47 4.53
C ASP A 135 -7.75 -3.89 5.01
N ALA A 136 -8.42 -4.77 4.28
CA ALA A 136 -8.62 -6.16 4.69
C ALA A 136 -7.35 -7.02 4.57
N ALA A 137 -6.57 -6.83 3.50
CA ALA A 137 -5.51 -7.75 3.10
C ALA A 137 -4.15 -7.49 3.75
N ILE A 138 -3.77 -6.22 3.94
CA ILE A 138 -2.39 -5.86 4.31
C ILE A 138 -2.31 -5.54 5.79
N ALA A 139 -1.34 -6.13 6.50
CA ALA A 139 -1.08 -5.82 7.90
C ALA A 139 -0.79 -4.32 8.12
N ASP A 140 -0.95 -3.83 9.35
CA ASP A 140 -0.71 -2.42 9.67
C ASP A 140 0.79 -2.10 9.66
N GLU A 141 1.59 -3.03 10.19
CA GLU A 141 3.06 -2.98 10.20
C GLU A 141 3.65 -4.22 9.51
N PRO A 142 3.54 -4.34 8.17
CA PRO A 142 4.08 -5.46 7.45
C PRO A 142 5.62 -5.35 7.37
N PRO A 143 6.33 -6.48 7.25
CA PRO A 143 7.77 -6.49 7.10
C PRO A 143 8.22 -5.80 5.80
N ALA A 144 9.46 -5.33 5.77
CA ALA A 144 10.01 -4.60 4.61
C ALA A 144 10.17 -5.48 3.35
N THR A 145 10.20 -6.81 3.50
CA THR A 145 10.43 -7.76 2.42
C THR A 145 9.33 -8.81 2.37
N LEU A 146 9.05 -9.32 1.17
CA LEU A 146 8.05 -10.37 0.94
C LEU A 146 8.50 -11.75 1.44
N ASN A 147 9.79 -11.92 1.75
CA ASN A 147 10.34 -13.19 2.22
C ASN A 147 10.00 -13.49 3.69
N THR A 148 9.50 -12.49 4.41
CA THR A 148 9.15 -12.62 5.83
C THR A 148 7.64 -12.74 5.95
N PRO A 149 7.11 -13.72 6.69
CA PRO A 149 5.68 -13.82 6.94
C PRO A 149 5.17 -12.59 7.71
N GLY A 150 3.88 -12.26 7.57
CA GLY A 150 3.24 -11.11 8.23
C GLY A 150 2.96 -9.91 7.33
N VAL A 151 3.08 -10.06 6.01
CA VAL A 151 2.62 -9.03 5.05
C VAL A 151 1.10 -9.02 4.92
N ILE A 152 0.54 -10.21 4.70
CA ILE A 152 -0.90 -10.44 4.64
C ILE A 152 -1.44 -10.54 6.07
N ARG A 153 -2.59 -9.91 6.32
CA ARG A 153 -3.24 -9.93 7.63
C ARG A 153 -3.81 -11.32 7.93
N GLU A 154 -3.68 -11.75 9.18
CA GLU A 154 -4.35 -12.96 9.68
C GLU A 154 -5.87 -12.83 9.50
N GLY A 155 -6.52 -13.87 8.98
CA GLY A 155 -7.96 -13.90 8.67
C GLY A 155 -8.32 -13.42 7.26
N PHE A 156 -7.36 -12.97 6.45
CA PHE A 156 -7.63 -12.61 5.04
C PHE A 156 -7.72 -13.84 4.13
N ASP A 157 -6.87 -14.85 4.37
CA ASP A 157 -6.79 -16.07 3.57
C ASP A 157 -6.60 -17.28 4.49
N GLU A 158 -7.63 -18.13 4.57
CA GLU A 158 -7.64 -19.30 5.46
C GLU A 158 -6.55 -20.33 5.12
N GLU A 159 -6.19 -20.46 3.84
CA GLU A 159 -5.15 -21.39 3.42
C GLU A 159 -3.77 -20.91 3.89
N LEU A 160 -3.48 -19.63 3.67
CA LEU A 160 -2.25 -18.99 4.13
C LEU A 160 -2.14 -19.05 5.65
N ASP A 161 -3.21 -18.74 6.37
CA ASP A 161 -3.26 -18.82 7.83
C ASP A 161 -2.97 -20.24 8.31
N GLY A 162 -3.58 -21.24 7.66
CA GLY A 162 -3.30 -22.65 7.92
C GLY A 162 -1.84 -23.03 7.71
N LEU A 163 -1.20 -22.50 6.66
CA LEU A 163 0.24 -22.71 6.40
C LEU A 163 1.13 -22.03 7.44
N VAL A 164 0.79 -20.81 7.86
CA VAL A 164 1.51 -20.07 8.89
C VAL A 164 1.44 -20.79 10.23
N VAL A 165 0.25 -21.26 10.64
CA VAL A 165 0.04 -22.03 11.87
C VAL A 165 0.84 -23.34 11.85
N LYS A 166 0.77 -24.11 10.75
CA LYS A 166 1.55 -25.35 10.59
C LYS A 166 3.07 -25.09 10.67
N SER A 167 3.55 -24.01 10.06
CA SER A 167 4.96 -23.62 10.10
C SER A 167 5.43 -23.20 11.50
N ARG A 168 4.61 -22.44 12.24
CA ARG A 168 4.87 -22.11 13.65
C ARG A 168 4.93 -23.38 14.51
N GLY A 169 3.92 -24.26 14.40
CA GLY A 169 3.87 -25.52 15.14
C GLY A 169 5.06 -26.45 14.87
N ALA A 170 5.55 -26.51 13.63
CA ALA A 170 6.75 -27.29 13.30
C ALA A 170 8.01 -26.73 13.99
N LYS A 171 8.17 -25.40 14.04
CA LYS A 171 9.30 -24.76 14.75
C LYS A 171 9.23 -25.00 16.25
N ASP A 172 8.04 -24.89 16.84
CA ASP A 172 7.82 -25.16 18.26
C ASP A 172 8.10 -26.63 18.59
N TRP A 173 7.69 -27.55 17.71
CA TRP A 173 8.01 -28.97 17.85
C TRP A 173 9.52 -29.22 17.81
N ILE A 174 10.26 -28.60 16.87
CA ILE A 174 11.73 -28.70 16.79
C ILE A 174 12.41 -28.12 18.03
N ALA A 175 11.92 -26.99 18.54
CA ALA A 175 12.46 -26.37 19.75
C ALA A 175 12.32 -27.29 20.97
N ASN A 176 11.19 -28.00 21.07
CA ASN A 176 10.93 -28.96 22.14
C ASN A 176 11.61 -30.33 21.90
N LEU A 177 11.89 -30.71 20.65
CA LEU A 177 12.50 -32.01 20.30
C LEU A 177 13.82 -32.24 21.03
N GLN A 178 14.65 -31.20 21.17
CA GLN A 178 15.90 -31.30 21.90
C GLN A 178 15.68 -31.75 23.35
N GLN A 179 14.68 -31.18 24.03
CA GLN A 179 14.40 -31.53 25.42
C GLN A 179 13.85 -32.96 25.52
N THR A 180 12.86 -33.28 24.69
CA THR A 180 12.22 -34.61 24.66
C THR A 180 13.24 -35.72 24.42
N GLU A 181 14.16 -35.55 23.48
CA GLU A 181 15.18 -36.56 23.18
C GLU A 181 16.30 -36.61 24.22
N ARG A 182 16.64 -35.48 24.86
CA ARG A 182 17.58 -35.47 26.01
C ARG A 182 17.05 -36.28 27.18
N GLU A 183 15.76 -36.13 27.49
CA GLU A 183 15.07 -36.87 28.56
C GLU A 183 14.90 -38.35 28.21
N ARG A 184 14.52 -38.65 26.96
CA ARG A 184 14.30 -40.03 26.48
C ARG A 184 15.57 -40.87 26.44
N LEU A 185 16.69 -40.29 25.97
CA LEU A 185 17.96 -41.02 25.79
C LEU A 185 18.92 -40.86 26.98
N ASP A 186 18.58 -40.02 27.96
CA ASP A 186 19.45 -39.62 29.08
C ASP A 186 20.83 -39.10 28.62
N ILE A 187 20.85 -38.38 27.48
CA ILE A 187 22.07 -37.78 26.90
C ILE A 187 22.01 -36.27 27.10
N LYS A 188 22.63 -35.78 28.18
CA LYS A 188 22.66 -34.33 28.49
C LYS A 188 23.34 -33.47 27.42
N SER A 189 24.17 -34.04 26.55
CA SER A 189 24.91 -33.31 25.51
C SER A 189 24.21 -33.24 24.16
N LEU A 190 23.03 -33.86 24.00
CA LEU A 190 22.30 -33.87 22.73
C LEU A 190 21.85 -32.46 22.33
N LYS A 191 22.13 -32.07 21.09
CA LYS A 191 21.71 -30.79 20.50
C LYS A 191 20.94 -31.02 19.21
N VAL A 192 19.90 -30.21 18.99
CA VAL A 192 19.21 -30.16 17.69
C VAL A 192 19.68 -28.90 16.97
N GLY A 193 20.23 -29.07 15.76
CA GLY A 193 20.75 -27.99 14.94
C GLY A 193 20.12 -27.94 13.55
N TYR A 194 20.31 -26.83 12.86
CA TYR A 194 19.93 -26.68 11.46
C TYR A 194 21.10 -26.12 10.65
N ASN A 195 21.40 -26.75 9.51
CA ASN A 195 22.34 -26.23 8.52
C ASN A 195 21.67 -26.24 7.14
N LYS A 196 21.96 -25.22 6.32
CA LYS A 196 21.47 -25.11 4.94
C LYS A 196 21.84 -26.30 4.05
N VAL A 197 22.96 -26.99 4.32
CA VAL A 197 23.43 -28.15 3.53
C VAL A 197 22.75 -29.46 3.95
N PHE A 198 22.63 -29.70 5.26
CA PHE A 198 22.20 -30.99 5.81
C PHE A 198 20.76 -30.99 6.37
N GLY A 199 20.11 -29.83 6.43
CA GLY A 199 18.81 -29.68 7.06
C GLY A 199 18.91 -29.73 8.59
N TYR A 200 17.85 -30.24 9.22
CA TYR A 200 17.81 -30.47 10.66
C TYR A 200 18.61 -31.73 11.02
N TYR A 201 19.42 -31.65 12.06
CA TYR A 201 20.22 -32.77 12.55
C TYR A 201 20.25 -32.83 14.07
N ILE A 202 20.48 -34.02 14.60
CA ILE A 202 20.73 -34.26 16.02
C ILE A 202 22.23 -34.53 16.18
N GLU A 203 22.89 -33.72 17.00
CA GLU A 203 24.31 -33.87 17.31
C GLU A 203 24.47 -34.59 18.65
N VAL A 204 25.23 -35.69 18.63
CA VAL A 204 25.55 -36.49 19.81
C VAL A 204 27.05 -36.71 19.87
N THR A 205 27.62 -36.64 21.07
CA THR A 205 29.04 -36.92 21.32
C THR A 205 29.36 -38.38 21.05
N ARG A 206 30.51 -38.67 20.44
CA ARG A 206 30.94 -40.04 20.07
C ARG A 206 30.87 -41.08 21.19
N THR A 207 31.03 -40.67 22.46
CA THR A 207 30.89 -41.53 23.65
C THR A 207 29.49 -42.12 23.85
N HIS A 208 28.47 -41.50 23.25
CA HIS A 208 27.08 -41.90 23.35
C HIS A 208 26.54 -42.45 22.02
N GLY A 209 27.41 -42.74 21.04
CA GLY A 209 27.02 -43.26 19.73
C GLY A 209 26.26 -44.58 19.78
N ASP A 210 26.52 -45.42 20.78
CA ASP A 210 25.84 -46.72 20.95
C ASP A 210 24.43 -46.59 21.57
N LYS A 211 24.04 -45.40 22.05
CA LYS A 211 22.74 -45.13 22.70
C LYS A 211 21.67 -44.59 21.73
N VAL A 212 22.03 -44.31 20.49
CA VAL A 212 21.18 -43.70 19.44
C VAL A 212 20.94 -44.71 18.35
#